data_AF-A0A958Z6X2-F1
#
_entry.id   AF-A0A958Z6X2-F1
#
_cell.length_a   1.000
_cell.length_b   1.000
_cell.length_c   1.000
_cell.angle_alpha   90.00
_cell.angle_beta   90.00
_cell.angle_gamma   90.00
#
_symmetry.space_group_name_H-M   'P 1'
#
loop_
_entity.id
_entity.type
_entity.pdbx_description
1 polymer ?
#
loop_
_entity_poly.entity_id
_entity_poly.type
_entity_poly.pdbx_seq_one_letter_code
_entity_poly.pdbx_strand_id
1 'polypeptide(L)'
;MAKDCENKFLINHKGTEQTQRSLSAMLPENLNLNDFSTEDWMKFAYNFASEVNYFSVENASVPSGNWESFFIEKEKITAFLREAETSNRLSPHLALFVCFLKLLEISKAHFNALTKRHLDFYYYEILQIDKKAPVADSVHLIFELAKNFSTSKVDE
;
A
#
# COMPACT_ATOMS: atom_id res chain seq x y z
N MET A 1 -42.01 -21.97 -16.77
CA MET A 1 -41.12 -21.24 -15.84
C MET A 1 -40.08 -22.23 -15.37
N ALA A 2 -38.86 -22.17 -15.89
CA ALA A 2 -37.79 -23.06 -15.45
C ALA A 2 -37.50 -22.76 -13.98
N LYS A 3 -37.60 -23.79 -13.15
CA LYS A 3 -37.24 -23.75 -11.73
C LYS A 3 -35.76 -23.34 -11.67
N ASP A 4 -35.41 -22.35 -10.85
CA ASP A 4 -34.02 -21.99 -10.60
C ASP A 4 -33.25 -23.25 -10.17
N CYS A 5 -32.41 -23.76 -11.06
CA CYS A 5 -31.55 -24.90 -10.82
C CYS A 5 -30.29 -24.43 -10.10
N GLU A 6 -30.41 -23.96 -8.87
CA GLU A 6 -29.25 -23.73 -8.00
C GLU A 6 -28.69 -25.09 -7.55
N ASN A 7 -27.79 -25.64 -8.36
CA ASN A 7 -27.11 -26.89 -8.03
C ASN A 7 -25.99 -26.62 -7.01
N LYS A 8 -26.29 -26.88 -5.73
CA LYS A 8 -25.39 -26.72 -4.58
C LYS A 8 -24.04 -27.42 -4.73
N PHE A 9 -23.96 -28.45 -5.58
CA PHE A 9 -22.72 -29.13 -5.94
C PHE A 9 -21.75 -28.20 -6.72
N LEU A 10 -22.27 -27.42 -7.68
CA LEU A 10 -21.44 -26.52 -8.50
C LEU A 10 -20.88 -25.33 -7.71
N ILE A 11 -21.60 -24.88 -6.68
CA ILE A 11 -21.18 -23.75 -5.83
C ILE A 11 -20.02 -24.16 -4.90
N ASN A 12 -19.98 -25.43 -4.45
CA ASN A 12 -18.96 -25.95 -3.55
C ASN A 12 -17.67 -26.41 -4.26
N HIS A 13 -17.70 -26.53 -5.59
CA HIS A 13 -16.55 -26.94 -6.42
C HIS A 13 -16.07 -25.80 -7.32
N LYS A 14 -16.04 -24.57 -6.82
CA LYS A 14 -15.33 -23.49 -7.51
C LYS A 14 -13.83 -23.86 -7.53
N GLY A 15 -13.29 -24.03 -8.74
CA GLY A 15 -11.85 -24.20 -8.92
C GLY A 15 -11.07 -22.98 -8.43
N THR A 16 -9.74 -23.13 -8.32
CA THR A 16 -8.86 -21.98 -8.08
C THR A 16 -8.39 -21.40 -9.40
N GLU A 17 -8.60 -20.10 -9.58
CA GLU A 17 -8.06 -19.38 -10.72
C GLU A 17 -6.53 -19.25 -10.59
N GLN A 18 -5.82 -19.14 -11.72
CA GLN A 18 -4.37 -18.94 -11.70
C GLN A 18 -3.97 -17.63 -10.98
N THR A 19 -4.81 -16.60 -11.07
CA THR A 19 -4.68 -15.33 -10.36
C THR A 19 -4.65 -15.50 -8.85
N GLN A 20 -5.38 -16.48 -8.31
CA GLN A 20 -5.45 -16.78 -6.88
C GLN A 20 -4.19 -17.49 -6.34
N ARG A 21 -3.28 -17.94 -7.22
CA ARG A 21 -2.01 -18.59 -6.82
C ARG A 21 -0.84 -17.62 -6.67
N SER A 22 -1.03 -16.35 -7.03
CA SER A 22 -0.02 -15.31 -6.84
C SER A 22 0.03 -14.89 -5.37
N LEU A 23 1.19 -15.07 -4.72
CA LEU A 23 1.42 -14.56 -3.38
C LEU A 23 1.56 -13.03 -3.44
N SER A 24 0.68 -12.31 -2.74
CA SER A 24 0.75 -10.85 -2.66
C SER A 24 2.13 -10.39 -2.17
N ALA A 25 2.72 -11.06 -1.18
CA ALA A 25 4.04 -10.72 -0.62
C ALA A 25 5.19 -10.74 -1.65
N MET A 26 5.01 -11.42 -2.81
CA MET A 26 6.02 -11.45 -3.88
C MET A 26 5.89 -10.28 -4.87
N LEU A 27 4.82 -9.48 -4.77
CA LEU A 27 4.65 -8.33 -5.65
C LEU A 27 5.66 -7.24 -5.30
N PRO A 28 6.40 -6.68 -6.28
CA PRO A 28 7.39 -5.63 -6.04
C PRO A 28 6.80 -4.39 -5.37
N GLU A 29 5.50 -4.16 -5.57
CA GLU A 29 4.73 -3.03 -5.03
C GLU A 29 4.49 -3.14 -3.52
N ASN A 30 4.68 -4.32 -2.92
CA ASN A 30 4.50 -4.53 -1.47
C ASN A 30 5.76 -4.24 -0.65
N LEU A 31 6.88 -3.89 -1.29
CA LEU A 31 8.11 -3.51 -0.62
C LEU A 31 8.35 -2.00 -0.73
N ASN A 32 8.09 -1.29 0.37
CA ASN A 32 8.50 0.11 0.53
C ASN A 32 9.95 0.18 1.02
N LEU A 33 10.81 0.91 0.31
CA LEU A 33 12.18 1.18 0.80
C LEU A 33 12.17 2.12 2.01
N ASN A 34 11.21 3.04 2.03
CA ASN A 34 10.93 3.92 3.16
C ASN A 34 9.45 3.81 3.54
N ASP A 35 9.19 3.27 4.73
CA ASP A 35 7.86 3.02 5.27
C ASP A 35 7.45 4.01 6.39
N PHE A 36 8.21 5.09 6.58
CA PHE A 36 7.89 6.09 7.59
C PHE A 36 6.59 6.80 7.22
N SER A 37 5.58 6.68 8.09
CA SER A 37 4.37 7.48 7.99
C SER A 37 4.61 8.92 8.47
N THR A 38 3.65 9.82 8.20
CA THR A 38 3.68 11.18 8.77
C THR A 38 3.73 11.16 10.29
N GLU A 39 3.06 10.20 10.93
CA GLU A 39 3.10 10.01 12.38
C GLU A 39 4.52 9.64 12.84
N ASP A 40 5.19 8.73 12.14
CA ASP A 40 6.55 8.30 12.50
C ASP A 40 7.55 9.45 12.35
N TRP A 41 7.39 10.28 11.30
CA TRP A 41 8.19 11.51 11.14
C TRP A 41 7.95 12.51 12.27
N MET A 42 6.72 12.67 12.73
CA MET A 42 6.42 13.56 13.87
C MET A 42 7.01 13.01 15.18
N LYS A 43 6.91 11.70 15.43
CA LYS A 43 7.54 11.05 16.60
C LYS A 43 9.07 11.18 16.55
N PHE A 44 9.65 11.00 15.37
CA PHE A 44 11.08 11.19 15.15
C PHE A 44 11.50 12.63 15.44
N ALA A 45 10.77 13.61 14.91
CA ALA A 45 11.06 15.02 15.13
C ALA A 45 10.96 15.42 16.61
N TYR A 46 9.95 14.92 17.33
CA TYR A 46 9.82 15.12 18.78
C TYR A 46 11.06 14.59 19.53
N ASN A 47 11.47 13.35 19.26
CA ASN A 47 12.64 12.76 19.91
C ASN A 47 13.93 13.53 19.54
N PHE A 48 14.08 13.90 18.26
CA PHE A 48 15.24 14.65 17.79
C PHE A 48 15.32 16.04 18.42
N ALA A 49 14.18 16.70 18.63
CA ALA A 49 14.12 18.03 19.21
C ALA A 49 14.63 18.09 20.66
N SER A 50 14.62 16.98 21.39
CA SER A 50 15.21 16.89 22.73
C SER A 50 16.73 17.08 22.73
N GLU A 51 17.40 16.69 21.63
CA GLU A 51 18.85 16.81 21.44
C GLU A 51 19.25 18.16 20.85
N VAL A 52 18.29 18.93 20.31
CA VAL A 52 18.54 20.25 19.74
C VAL A 52 18.38 21.30 20.84
N ASN A 53 19.47 21.98 21.17
CA ASN A 53 19.47 23.08 22.13
C ASN A 53 19.21 24.43 21.44
N TYR A 54 18.52 25.34 22.14
CA TYR A 54 18.43 26.75 21.74
C TYR A 54 19.16 27.66 22.73
N PHE A 55 19.59 28.81 22.22
CA PHE A 55 20.38 29.80 22.95
C PHE A 55 19.69 31.16 22.90
N SER A 56 19.77 31.89 24.00
CA SER A 56 19.28 33.27 24.08
C SER A 56 20.15 34.24 23.28
N VAL A 57 19.60 35.40 22.92
CA VAL A 57 20.35 36.47 22.24
C VAL A 57 21.47 37.04 23.13
N GLU A 58 21.31 36.95 24.44
CA GLU A 58 22.23 37.52 25.44
C GLU A 58 23.42 36.59 25.75
N ASN A 59 23.26 35.28 25.58
CA ASN A 59 24.29 34.30 25.90
C ASN A 59 24.26 33.11 24.93
N ALA A 60 25.33 33.01 24.12
CA ALA A 60 25.53 31.94 23.15
C ALA A 60 26.33 30.73 23.71
N SER A 61 26.85 30.81 24.93
CA SER A 61 27.71 29.77 25.52
C SER A 61 26.96 28.78 26.40
N VAL A 62 25.81 29.18 26.96
CA VAL A 62 24.98 28.32 27.82
C VAL A 62 23.62 28.08 27.16
N PRO A 63 23.22 26.82 26.93
CA PRO A 63 21.91 26.51 26.34
C PRO A 63 20.79 26.94 27.29
N SER A 64 19.76 27.58 26.73
CA SER A 64 18.60 28.04 27.49
C SER A 64 17.53 26.95 27.63
N GLY A 65 17.53 25.97 26.72
CA GLY A 65 16.64 24.81 26.74
C GLY A 65 16.74 24.01 25.43
N ASN A 66 15.78 23.12 25.21
CA ASN A 66 15.68 22.29 24.01
C ASN A 66 14.41 22.57 23.18
N TRP A 67 14.37 22.04 21.96
CA TRP A 67 13.25 22.27 21.05
C TRP A 67 12.06 21.31 21.26
N GLU A 68 12.08 20.46 22.29
CA GLU A 68 11.03 19.46 22.54
C GLU A 68 9.63 20.11 22.66
N SER A 69 9.55 21.25 23.36
CA SER A 69 8.32 22.03 23.55
C SER A 69 7.71 22.62 22.27
N PHE A 70 8.48 22.64 21.17
CA PHE A 70 8.00 23.09 19.86
C PHE A 70 7.06 22.07 19.20
N PHE A 71 7.17 20.79 19.56
CA PHE A 71 6.40 19.70 18.98
C PHE A 71 5.33 19.18 19.94
N ILE A 72 4.36 18.47 19.38
CA ILE A 72 3.31 17.81 20.16
C ILE A 72 3.87 16.53 20.78
N GLU A 73 3.49 16.27 22.03
CA GLU A 73 3.78 15.02 22.73
C GLU A 73 3.42 13.79 21.88
N LYS A 74 4.28 12.78 21.95
CA LYS A 74 4.23 11.57 21.12
C LYS A 74 2.86 10.89 21.09
N GLU A 75 2.19 10.85 22.23
CA GLU A 75 0.91 10.17 22.44
C GLU A 75 -0.27 10.92 21.80
N LYS A 76 -0.16 12.24 21.64
CA LYS A 76 -1.22 13.12 21.14
C LYS A 76 -1.16 13.33 19.62
N ILE A 77 -0.08 12.90 18.96
CA ILE A 77 0.15 13.10 17.52
C ILE A 77 -1.00 12.53 16.67
N THR A 78 -1.48 11.32 16.99
CA THR A 78 -2.54 10.66 16.22
C THR A 78 -3.87 11.40 16.30
N ALA A 79 -4.23 11.87 17.50
CA ALA A 79 -5.43 12.67 17.72
C ALA A 79 -5.32 14.02 16.99
N PHE A 80 -4.14 14.65 17.08
CA PHE A 80 -3.86 15.91 16.40
C PHE A 80 -3.96 15.80 14.88
N LEU A 81 -3.42 14.75 14.25
CA LEU A 81 -3.49 14.57 12.81
C LEU A 81 -4.94 14.45 12.32
N ARG A 82 -5.79 13.72 13.07
CA ARG A 82 -7.23 13.63 12.76
C ARG A 82 -7.95 14.98 12.90
N GLU A 83 -7.62 15.73 13.95
CA GLU A 83 -8.19 17.05 14.17
C GLU A 83 -7.72 18.06 13.11
N ALA A 84 -6.46 17.99 12.69
CA ALA A 84 -5.86 18.86 11.69
C ALA A 84 -6.45 18.68 10.29
N GLU A 85 -6.95 17.48 9.97
CA GLU A 85 -7.70 17.25 8.72
C GLU A 85 -9.09 17.89 8.73
N THR A 86 -9.68 18.04 9.92
CA THR A 86 -11.07 18.49 10.07
C THR A 86 -11.16 19.98 10.42
N SER A 87 -10.17 20.49 11.14
CA SER A 87 -10.11 21.85 11.65
C SER A 87 -8.95 22.60 11.00
N ASN A 88 -9.22 23.80 10.50
CA ASN A 88 -8.18 24.65 9.90
C ASN A 88 -7.41 25.45 10.97
N ARG A 89 -7.26 24.88 12.18
CA ARG A 89 -6.69 25.55 13.36
C ARG A 89 -5.37 24.91 13.74
N LEU A 90 -4.34 25.23 12.95
CA LEU A 90 -2.96 24.83 13.21
C LEU A 90 -2.17 26.06 13.65
N SER A 91 -1.28 25.88 14.63
CA SER A 91 -0.28 26.91 14.91
C SER A 91 0.60 27.10 13.66
N PRO A 92 1.06 28.32 13.34
CA PRO A 92 1.83 28.56 12.11
C PRO A 92 3.08 27.67 11.98
N HIS A 93 3.73 27.36 13.11
CA HIS A 93 4.92 26.52 13.14
C HIS A 93 4.63 25.05 12.82
N LEU A 94 3.54 24.49 13.38
CA LEU A 94 3.12 23.12 13.05
C LEU A 94 2.57 23.05 11.62
N ALA A 95 1.86 24.08 11.16
CA ALA A 95 1.39 24.15 9.79
C ALA A 95 2.55 24.06 8.78
N LEU A 96 3.63 24.82 9.01
CA LEU A 96 4.84 24.76 8.19
C LEU A 96 5.48 23.37 8.22
N PHE A 97 5.60 22.77 9.40
CA PHE A 97 6.17 21.44 9.55
C PHE A 97 5.34 20.35 8.84
N VAL A 98 4.02 20.37 9.00
CA VAL A 98 3.12 19.44 8.30
C VAL A 98 3.18 19.65 6.78
N CYS A 99 3.26 20.90 6.31
CA CYS A 99 3.46 21.18 4.88
C CYS A 99 4.77 20.58 4.36
N PHE A 100 5.86 20.71 5.13
CA PHE A 100 7.13 20.06 4.80
C PHE A 100 6.99 18.53 4.70
N LEU A 101 6.32 17.87 5.65
CA LEU A 101 6.09 16.42 5.59
C LEU A 101 5.24 16.02 4.38
N LYS A 102 4.22 16.80 4.01
CA LYS A 102 3.43 16.56 2.79
C LYS A 102 4.28 16.65 1.53
N LEU A 103 5.20 17.59 1.45
CA LEU A 103 6.14 17.70 0.32
C LEU A 103 7.12 16.51 0.31
N LEU A 104 7.56 16.06 1.48
CA LEU A 104 8.46 14.92 1.63
C LEU A 104 7.84 13.60 1.13
N GLU A 105 6.52 13.41 1.30
CA GLU A 105 5.81 12.24 0.79
C GLU A 105 5.94 12.07 -0.74
N ILE A 106 6.05 13.17 -1.50
CA ILE A 106 6.28 13.10 -2.95
C ILE A 106 7.63 12.42 -3.26
N SER A 107 8.67 12.82 -2.52
CA SER A 107 10.00 12.21 -2.67
C SER A 107 10.00 10.75 -2.22
N LYS A 108 9.29 10.43 -1.13
CA LYS A 108 9.13 9.06 -0.64
C LYS A 108 8.44 8.16 -1.66
N ALA A 109 7.39 8.65 -2.32
CA ALA A 109 6.69 7.91 -3.37
C ALA A 109 7.62 7.56 -4.54
N HIS A 110 8.43 8.52 -5.01
CA HIS A 110 9.43 8.25 -6.04
C HIS A 110 10.52 7.28 -5.58
N PHE A 111 10.95 7.38 -4.32
CA PHE A 111 11.95 6.48 -3.76
C PHE A 111 11.43 5.04 -3.68
N ASN A 112 10.19 4.84 -3.22
CA ASN A 112 9.58 3.51 -3.13
C ASN A 112 9.30 2.87 -4.49
N ALA A 113 9.19 3.65 -5.57
CA ALA A 113 9.06 3.11 -6.94
C ALA A 113 10.36 2.49 -7.50
N LEU A 114 11.51 2.68 -6.83
CA LEU A 114 12.81 2.21 -7.32
C LEU A 114 12.90 0.68 -7.40
N THR A 115 12.30 -0.04 -6.45
CA THR A 115 12.35 -1.51 -6.35
C THR A 115 11.74 -2.15 -7.59
N LYS A 116 10.53 -1.75 -7.96
CA LYS A 116 9.84 -2.20 -9.17
C LYS A 116 10.64 -1.85 -10.42
N ARG A 117 11.08 -0.59 -10.55
CA ARG A 117 11.86 -0.15 -11.72
C ARG A 117 13.15 -0.94 -11.91
N HIS A 118 13.85 -1.23 -10.82
CA HIS A 118 15.08 -2.02 -10.87
C HIS A 118 14.80 -3.47 -11.27
N LEU A 119 13.75 -4.07 -10.73
CA LEU A 119 13.34 -5.43 -11.05
C LEU A 119 12.92 -5.57 -12.53
N ASP A 120 12.09 -4.64 -13.03
CA ASP A 120 11.69 -4.59 -14.43
C ASP A 120 12.92 -4.43 -15.35
N PHE A 121 13.82 -3.50 -15.03
CA PHE A 121 15.07 -3.32 -15.77
C PHE A 121 15.91 -4.59 -15.79
N TYR A 122 16.09 -5.25 -14.66
CA TYR A 122 16.91 -6.46 -14.56
C TYR A 122 16.32 -7.62 -15.39
N TYR A 123 15.01 -7.85 -15.31
CA TYR A 123 14.39 -8.97 -16.04
C TYR A 123 14.21 -8.70 -17.53
N TYR A 124 13.81 -7.48 -17.94
CA TYR A 124 13.54 -7.18 -19.34
C TYR A 124 14.79 -6.72 -20.12
N GLU A 125 15.65 -5.88 -19.53
CA GLU A 125 16.79 -5.31 -20.27
C GLU A 125 18.06 -6.17 -20.13
N ILE A 126 18.35 -6.67 -18.92
CA ILE A 126 19.57 -7.45 -18.68
C ILE A 126 19.38 -8.92 -19.03
N LEU A 127 18.34 -9.55 -18.49
CA LEU A 127 18.07 -10.98 -18.71
C LEU A 127 17.25 -11.26 -19.97
N GLN A 128 16.54 -10.25 -20.52
CA GLN A 128 15.70 -10.38 -21.71
C GLN A 128 14.67 -11.51 -21.60
N ILE A 129 14.04 -11.63 -20.42
CA ILE A 129 13.01 -12.64 -20.18
C ILE A 129 11.66 -12.11 -20.68
N ASP A 130 11.12 -12.77 -21.69
CA ASP A 130 9.78 -12.50 -22.19
C ASP A 130 8.68 -13.13 -21.33
N LYS A 131 7.55 -12.44 -21.22
CA LYS A 131 6.34 -13.00 -20.62
C LYS A 131 5.79 -14.11 -21.50
N LYS A 132 5.40 -15.23 -20.88
CA LYS A 132 4.71 -16.31 -21.60
C LYS A 132 3.35 -15.83 -22.09
N ALA A 133 2.99 -16.22 -23.31
CA ALA A 133 1.66 -15.96 -23.86
C ALA A 133 0.57 -16.62 -22.99
N PRO A 134 -0.64 -16.05 -22.96
CA PRO A 134 -1.77 -16.68 -22.28
C PRO A 134 -2.07 -18.03 -22.92
N VAL A 135 -2.30 -19.05 -22.08
CA VAL A 135 -2.72 -20.38 -22.50
C VAL A 135 -4.19 -20.53 -22.16
N ALA A 136 -5.01 -20.97 -23.12
CA ALA A 136 -6.43 -21.17 -22.89
C ALA A 136 -6.66 -22.27 -21.84
N ASP A 137 -7.61 -22.04 -20.94
CA ASP A 137 -8.01 -23.02 -19.95
C ASP A 137 -8.73 -24.20 -20.60
N SER A 138 -8.57 -25.38 -20.03
CA SER A 138 -9.28 -26.59 -20.45
C SER A 138 -10.16 -27.07 -19.31
N VAL A 139 -11.42 -27.38 -19.62
CA VAL A 139 -12.39 -27.90 -18.66
C VAL A 139 -12.98 -29.22 -19.16
N HIS A 140 -13.22 -30.15 -18.24
CA HIS A 140 -13.90 -31.39 -18.57
C HIS A 140 -15.41 -31.18 -18.43
N LEU A 141 -16.14 -31.38 -19.53
CA LEU A 141 -17.60 -31.34 -19.55
C LEU A 141 -18.14 -32.77 -19.58
N ILE A 142 -19.07 -33.06 -18.67
CA ILE A 142 -19.84 -34.31 -18.69
C ILE A 142 -21.25 -33.95 -19.11
N PHE A 143 -21.70 -34.52 -20.22
CA PHE A 143 -23.05 -34.33 -20.72
C PHE A 143 -23.92 -35.51 -20.29
N GLU A 144 -25.12 -35.21 -19.80
CA GLU A 144 -26.16 -36.21 -19.57
C GLU A 144 -27.34 -35.92 -20.51
N LEU A 145 -27.85 -36.96 -21.17
CA LEU A 145 -29.03 -36.85 -22.02
C LEU A 145 -30.30 -36.77 -21.16
N ALA A 146 -31.24 -35.91 -21.57
CA ALA A 146 -32.56 -35.86 -20.93
C ALA A 146 -33.29 -37.22 -21.08
N LYS A 147 -34.11 -37.56 -20.07
CA LYS A 147 -34.92 -38.79 -20.09
C LYS A 147 -35.78 -38.81 -21.37
N ASN A 148 -35.71 -39.92 -22.11
CA ASN A 148 -36.38 -40.20 -23.39
C ASN A 148 -35.65 -39.78 -24.70
N PHE A 149 -34.40 -39.32 -24.63
CA PHE A 149 -33.58 -39.07 -25.82
C PHE A 149 -32.41 -40.07 -25.92
N SER A 150 -32.21 -40.65 -27.10
CA SER A 150 -31.12 -41.62 -27.37
C SER A 150 -29.92 -40.99 -28.09
N THR A 151 -30.09 -39.84 -28.74
CA THR A 151 -29.04 -39.11 -29.45
C THR A 151 -29.40 -37.63 -29.51
N SER A 152 -28.41 -36.77 -29.32
CA SER A 152 -28.51 -35.33 -29.53
C SER A 152 -27.19 -34.81 -30.09
N LYS A 153 -27.27 -33.86 -31.03
CA LYS A 153 -26.10 -33.17 -31.58
C LYS A 153 -25.91 -31.87 -30.82
N VAL A 154 -24.67 -31.56 -30.45
CA VAL A 154 -24.29 -30.23 -29.96
C VAL A 154 -23.73 -29.49 -31.17
N ASP A 155 -24.37 -28.38 -31.56
CA ASP A 155 -23.83 -27.52 -32.61
C ASP A 155 -22.66 -26.69 -32.06
N GLU A 156 -21.68 -26.39 -32.92
CA GLU A 156 -20.49 -25.58 -32.62
C GLU A 156 -20.82 -24.12 -32.27
#